data_AF-A0A0F9RT85-F1
#
_entry.id   AF-A0A0F9RT85-F1
#
_cell.length_a   1.000
_cell.length_b   1.000
_cell.length_c   1.000
_cell.angle_alpha   90.00
_cell.angle_beta   90.00
_cell.angle_gamma   90.00
#
_symmetry.space_group_name_H-M   'P 1'
#
loop_
_entity.id
_entity.type
_entity.pdbx_description
1 polymer ?
#
loop_
_entity_poly.entity_id
_entity_poly.type
_entity_poly.pdbx_seq_one_letter_code
_entity_poly.pdbx_strand_id
1 'polypeptide(L)'
;MNFTQKISAGVKKQLSNLKSAYDQRVKNAEVRAQAKIALARTKQERELALLQLQRDKIALKKELYEARIATKNAAVALKKARLEAGDLTISERLAATYKAFMKSQKQPRRSTATKRKTSASAKKRSK
;
A
#
# COMPACT_ATOMS: atom_id res chain seq x y z
N MET A 1 25.30 0.66 5.02
CA MET A 1 23.86 0.77 4.67
C MET A 1 23.12 -0.42 5.30
N ASN A 2 22.15 -0.16 6.17
CA ASN A 2 21.47 -1.21 6.97
C ASN A 2 20.44 -1.97 6.10
N PHE A 3 20.13 -3.23 6.44
CA PHE A 3 19.27 -4.11 5.63
C PHE A 3 17.88 -3.51 5.34
N THR A 4 17.28 -2.86 6.32
CA THR A 4 16.00 -2.15 6.16
C THR A 4 16.05 -1.03 5.12
N GLN A 5 17.20 -0.37 4.98
CA GLN A 5 17.46 0.64 3.93
C GLN A 5 17.62 -0.03 2.55
N LYS A 6 18.21 -1.23 2.48
CA LYS A 6 18.31 -2.00 1.23
C LYS A 6 16.94 -2.48 0.74
N ILE A 7 16.09 -3.01 1.63
CA ILE A 7 14.70 -3.37 1.29
C ILE A 7 13.94 -2.14 0.81
N SER A 8 14.02 -1.02 1.53
CA SER A 8 13.27 0.18 1.16
C SER A 8 13.73 0.75 -0.19
N ALA A 9 15.04 0.75 -0.47
CA ALA A 9 15.58 1.14 -1.77
C ALA A 9 15.14 0.18 -2.89
N GLY A 10 15.18 -1.13 -2.65
CA GLY A 10 14.72 -2.15 -3.62
C GLY A 10 13.23 -2.01 -3.96
N VAL A 11 12.38 -1.81 -2.94
CA VAL A 11 10.94 -1.58 -3.14
C VAL A 11 10.70 -0.29 -3.92
N LYS A 12 11.40 0.81 -3.61
CA LYS A 12 11.28 2.06 -4.37
C LYS A 12 11.64 1.86 -5.85
N LYS A 13 12.73 1.12 -6.14
CA LYS A 13 13.13 0.80 -7.52
C LYS A 13 12.06 -0.04 -8.23
N GLN A 14 11.55 -1.09 -7.58
CA GLN A 14 10.50 -1.93 -8.15
C GLN A 14 9.21 -1.15 -8.43
N LEU A 15 8.78 -0.30 -7.49
CA LEU A 15 7.59 0.54 -7.67
C LEU A 15 7.76 1.54 -8.83
N SER A 16 8.97 2.08 -9.02
CA SER A 16 9.28 2.95 -10.16
C SER A 16 9.21 2.19 -11.48
N ASN A 17 9.80 0.98 -11.54
CA ASN A 17 9.75 0.14 -12.74
C ASN A 17 8.33 -0.29 -13.09
N LEU A 18 7.50 -0.60 -12.08
CA LEU A 18 6.08 -0.90 -12.29
C LEU A 18 5.35 0.31 -12.88
N LYS A 19 5.65 1.52 -12.41
CA LYS A 19 5.05 2.75 -12.95
C LYS A 19 5.49 2.98 -14.40
N SER A 20 6.78 2.90 -14.71
CA SER A 20 7.25 3.11 -16.09
C SER A 20 6.69 2.07 -17.07
N ALA A 21 6.62 0.79 -16.64
CA ALA A 21 5.99 -0.26 -17.44
C ALA A 21 4.49 0.01 -17.67
N TYR A 22 3.77 0.48 -16.66
CA TYR A 22 2.38 0.91 -16.79
C TYR A 22 2.24 2.09 -17.78
N ASP A 23 3.05 3.13 -17.65
CA ASP A 23 3.00 4.31 -18.51
C ASP A 23 3.23 3.93 -19.98
N GLN A 24 4.20 3.03 -20.23
CA GLN A 24 4.45 2.49 -21.57
C GLN A 24 3.25 1.68 -22.12
N ARG A 25 2.63 0.83 -21.29
CA ARG A 25 1.44 0.07 -21.69
C ARG A 25 0.25 0.98 -22.03
N VAL A 26 0.05 2.05 -21.24
CA VAL A 26 -0.99 3.05 -21.51
C VAL A 26 -0.73 3.74 -22.84
N LYS A 27 0.50 4.20 -23.09
CA LYS A 27 0.87 4.83 -24.36
C LYS A 27 0.62 3.90 -25.55
N ASN A 28 1.00 2.62 -25.42
CA ASN A 28 0.75 1.62 -26.47
C ASN A 28 -0.75 1.35 -26.69
N ALA A 29 -1.57 1.36 -25.63
CA ALA A 29 -3.02 1.24 -25.76
C ALA A 29 -3.63 2.47 -26.46
N GLU A 30 -3.16 3.67 -26.14
CA GLU A 30 -3.58 4.91 -26.79
C GLU A 30 -3.23 4.92 -28.28
N VAL A 31 -2.01 4.53 -28.66
CA VAL A 31 -1.61 4.42 -30.08
C VAL A 31 -2.52 3.43 -30.83
N ARG A 32 -2.80 2.27 -30.25
CA ARG A 32 -3.70 1.27 -30.86
C ARG A 32 -5.13 1.80 -30.99
N ALA A 33 -5.63 2.52 -29.97
CA ALA A 33 -6.95 3.12 -30.02
C ALA A 33 -7.04 4.24 -31.06
N GLN A 34 -6.01 5.09 -31.17
CA GLN A 34 -5.93 6.13 -32.20
C GLN A 34 -5.94 5.53 -33.60
N ALA A 35 -5.19 4.45 -33.84
CA ALA A 35 -5.24 3.73 -35.12
C ALA A 35 -6.64 3.19 -35.44
N LYS A 36 -7.33 2.61 -34.44
CA LYS A 36 -8.72 2.15 -34.61
C LYS A 36 -9.70 3.28 -34.89
N ILE A 37 -9.55 4.43 -34.23
CA ILE A 37 -10.38 5.62 -34.46
C ILE A 37 -10.15 6.18 -35.87
N ALA A 38 -8.90 6.19 -36.33
CA ALA A 38 -8.55 6.65 -37.68
C ALA A 38 -9.15 5.74 -38.77
N LEU A 39 -9.20 4.42 -38.53
CA LEU A 39 -9.79 3.45 -39.45
C LEU A 39 -11.32 3.36 -39.37
N ALA A 40 -11.93 3.88 -38.30
CA ALA A 40 -13.37 3.81 -38.08
C ALA A 40 -14.13 4.67 -39.11
N ARG A 41 -15.06 4.02 -39.80
CA ARG A 41 -15.89 4.61 -40.86
C ARG A 41 -17.19 5.20 -40.28
N THR A 42 -17.66 4.67 -39.16
CA THR A 42 -18.90 5.12 -38.52
C THR A 42 -18.65 5.77 -37.15
N LYS A 43 -19.61 6.57 -36.68
CA LYS A 43 -19.56 7.18 -35.34
C LYS A 43 -19.56 6.11 -34.23
N GLN A 44 -20.33 5.04 -34.41
CA GLN A 44 -20.43 3.93 -33.46
C GLN A 44 -19.10 3.17 -33.32
N GLU A 45 -18.38 2.94 -34.42
CA GLU A 45 -17.05 2.32 -34.38
C GLU A 45 -16.02 3.16 -33.61
N ARG A 46 -16.08 4.50 -33.76
CA ARG A 46 -15.23 5.42 -32.99
C ARG A 46 -15.55 5.37 -31.50
N GLU A 47 -16.83 5.40 -31.14
CA GLU A 47 -17.28 5.30 -29.75
C GLU A 47 -16.87 3.96 -29.12
N LEU A 48 -16.99 2.86 -29.85
CA LEU A 48 -16.54 1.53 -29.40
C LEU A 48 -15.03 1.52 -29.14
N ALA A 49 -14.21 2.10 -30.04
CA ALA A 49 -12.77 2.20 -29.84
C ALA A 49 -12.40 3.04 -28.60
N LEU A 50 -13.11 4.13 -28.35
CA LEU A 50 -12.93 4.97 -27.15
C LEU A 50 -13.31 4.22 -25.86
N LEU A 51 -14.45 3.52 -25.87
CA LEU A 51 -14.88 2.70 -24.74
C LEU A 51 -13.90 1.57 -24.44
N GLN A 52 -13.35 0.94 -25.48
CA GLN A 52 -12.32 -0.09 -25.31
C GLN A 52 -11.05 0.50 -24.67
N LEU A 53 -10.60 1.69 -25.12
CA LEU A 53 -9.45 2.36 -24.50
C LEU A 53 -9.70 2.68 -23.02
N GLN A 54 -10.91 3.12 -22.67
CA GLN A 54 -11.28 3.39 -21.28
C GLN A 54 -11.25 2.12 -20.43
N ARG A 55 -11.80 1.01 -20.95
CA ARG A 55 -11.75 -0.31 -20.29
C ARG A 55 -10.31 -0.76 -20.07
N ASP A 56 -9.46 -0.66 -21.08
CA ASP A 56 -8.04 -1.03 -21.00
C ASP A 56 -7.31 -0.18 -19.95
N LYS A 57 -7.57 1.14 -19.90
CA LYS A 57 -7.01 2.04 -18.87
C LYS A 57 -7.44 1.64 -17.45
N ILE A 58 -8.70 1.26 -17.25
CA ILE A 58 -9.20 0.81 -15.94
C ILE A 58 -8.53 -0.50 -15.54
N ALA A 59 -8.43 -1.47 -16.46
CA ALA A 59 -7.77 -2.75 -16.22
C ALA A 59 -6.29 -2.55 -15.83
N LEU A 60 -5.55 -1.75 -16.61
CA LEU A 60 -4.14 -1.45 -16.33
C LEU A 60 -3.95 -0.74 -14.98
N LYS A 61 -4.88 0.15 -14.58
CA LYS A 61 -4.84 0.79 -13.26
C LYS A 61 -5.05 -0.22 -12.13
N LYS A 62 -5.97 -1.17 -12.30
CA LYS A 62 -6.22 -2.25 -11.34
C LYS A 62 -4.98 -3.13 -11.19
N GLU A 63 -4.39 -3.57 -12.30
CA GLU A 63 -3.14 -4.34 -12.31
C GLU A 63 -1.99 -3.60 -11.60
N LEU A 64 -1.82 -2.30 -11.88
CA LEU A 64 -0.79 -1.49 -11.21
C LEU A 64 -1.02 -1.42 -9.70
N TYR A 65 -2.27 -1.26 -9.26
CA TYR A 65 -2.62 -1.20 -7.86
C TYR A 65 -2.33 -2.53 -7.15
N GLU A 66 -2.74 -3.65 -7.73
CA GLU A 66 -2.49 -5.00 -7.21
C GLU A 66 -0.99 -5.30 -7.13
N ALA A 67 -0.23 -4.97 -8.17
CA ALA A 67 1.23 -5.13 -8.16
C ALA A 67 1.92 -4.27 -7.09
N ARG A 68 1.42 -3.05 -6.84
CA ARG A 68 1.92 -2.18 -5.76
C ARG A 68 1.62 -2.75 -4.37
N ILE A 69 0.47 -3.38 -4.17
CA ILE A 69 0.15 -4.06 -2.92
C ILE A 69 1.04 -5.29 -2.76
N ALA A 70 1.16 -6.12 -3.79
CA ALA A 70 1.97 -7.33 -3.77
C ALA A 70 3.43 -7.02 -3.42
N THR A 71 4.03 -6.01 -4.05
CA THR A 71 5.41 -5.58 -3.73
C THR A 71 5.57 -5.07 -2.30
N LYS A 72 4.59 -4.33 -1.77
CA LYS A 72 4.60 -3.90 -0.36
C LYS A 72 4.47 -5.09 0.60
N ASN A 73 3.56 -6.02 0.31
CA ASN A 73 3.34 -7.21 1.14
C ASN A 73 4.56 -8.12 1.15
N ALA A 74 5.20 -8.33 -0.02
CA ALA A 74 6.45 -9.07 -0.12
C ALA A 74 7.56 -8.43 0.73
N ALA A 75 7.67 -7.09 0.73
CA ALA A 75 8.63 -6.39 1.56
C ALA A 75 8.35 -6.54 3.07
N VAL A 76 7.08 -6.58 3.48
CA VAL A 76 6.69 -6.86 4.87
C VAL A 76 7.00 -8.31 5.24
N ALA A 77 6.69 -9.27 4.36
CA ALA A 77 6.98 -10.69 4.57
C ALA A 77 8.49 -10.94 4.69
N LEU A 78 9.33 -10.34 3.84
CA LEU A 78 10.78 -10.42 3.93
C LEU A 78 11.31 -9.87 5.26
N LYS A 79 10.73 -8.77 5.75
CA LYS A 79 11.10 -8.23 7.08
C LYS A 79 10.71 -9.19 8.20
N LYS A 80 9.51 -9.76 8.16
CA LYS A 80 9.03 -10.72 9.18
C LYS A 80 9.86 -12.00 9.18
N ALA A 81 10.09 -12.60 8.01
CA ALA A 81 10.90 -13.81 7.87
C ALA A 81 12.31 -13.63 8.44
N ARG A 82 12.92 -12.45 8.25
CA ARG A 82 14.23 -12.15 8.84
C ARG A 82 14.20 -12.03 10.37
N LEU A 83 13.14 -11.44 10.91
CA LEU A 83 12.96 -11.34 12.37
C LEU A 83 12.77 -12.74 12.97
N GLU A 84 11.98 -13.59 12.32
CA GLU A 84 11.75 -14.98 12.74
C GLU A 84 13.02 -15.84 12.61
N ALA A 85 13.82 -15.63 11.55
CA ALA A 85 15.10 -16.31 11.36
C ALA A 85 16.20 -15.86 12.34
N GLY A 86 15.98 -14.82 13.17
CA GLY A 86 16.98 -14.32 14.12
C GLY A 86 18.20 -13.64 13.48
N ASP A 87 18.12 -13.35 12.16
CA ASP A 87 19.15 -12.72 11.34
C ASP A 87 19.25 -11.21 11.60
N LEU A 88 19.36 -10.83 12.87
CA LEU A 88 19.57 -9.46 13.32
C LEU A 88 21.06 -9.16 13.40
N THR A 89 21.48 -8.03 12.82
CA THR A 89 22.85 -7.52 12.99
C THR A 89 23.10 -7.12 14.45
N ILE A 90 24.37 -7.07 14.88
CA ILE A 90 24.76 -6.72 16.26
C ILE A 90 24.14 -5.37 16.69
N SER A 91 24.15 -4.37 15.81
CA SER A 91 23.55 -3.06 16.06
C SER A 91 22.03 -3.12 16.25
N GLU A 92 21.33 -3.98 15.50
CA GLU A 92 19.89 -4.19 15.66
C GLU A 92 19.56 -4.95 16.95
N ARG A 93 20.40 -5.91 17.35
CA ARG A 93 20.28 -6.61 18.64
C ARG A 93 20.48 -5.64 19.81
N LEU A 94 21.53 -4.81 19.76
CA LEU A 94 21.79 -3.77 20.76
C LEU A 94 20.66 -2.73 20.84
N ALA A 95 20.09 -2.33 19.71
CA ALA A 95 18.94 -1.43 19.70
C ALA A 95 17.68 -2.08 20.33
N ALA A 96 17.48 -3.38 20.13
CA ALA A 96 16.37 -4.12 20.72
C ALA A 96 16.54 -4.26 22.25
N THR A 97 17.73 -4.61 22.73
CA THR A 97 18.03 -4.68 24.17
C THR A 97 17.93 -3.31 24.83
N TYR A 98 18.44 -2.25 24.20
CA TYR A 98 18.29 -0.88 24.68
C TYR A 98 16.82 -0.44 24.74
N LYS A 99 16.00 -0.74 23.72
CA LYS A 99 14.56 -0.46 23.76
C LYS A 99 13.84 -1.24 24.86
N ALA A 100 14.18 -2.51 25.07
CA ALA A 100 13.61 -3.32 26.14
C ALA A 100 13.97 -2.73 27.52
N PHE A 101 15.22 -2.31 27.70
CA PHE A 101 15.71 -1.63 28.90
C PHE A 101 15.02 -0.28 29.13
N MET A 102 14.88 0.56 28.11
CA MET A 102 14.17 1.84 28.21
C MET A 102 12.67 1.67 28.49
N LYS A 103 12.07 0.56 28.03
CA LYS A 103 10.66 0.24 28.29
C LYS A 103 10.44 -0.26 29.72
N SER A 104 11.39 -1.00 30.31
CA SER A 104 11.30 -1.44 31.71
C SER A 104 11.47 -0.29 32.69
N GLN A 105 12.24 0.74 32.33
CA GLN A 105 12.40 1.96 33.13
C GLN A 105 11.16 2.87 33.11
N LYS A 106 10.34 2.82 32.06
CA LYS A 106 9.11 3.63 31.89
C LYS A 106 7.85 2.86 32.30
N GLN A 107 7.83 2.22 33.47
CA GLN A 107 6.58 1.70 34.04
C GLN A 107 5.66 2.89 34.37
N PRO A 108 4.48 3.06 33.73
CA PRO A 108 3.51 4.02 34.21
C PRO A 108 3.02 3.56 35.58
N ARG A 109 3.14 4.43 36.61
CA ARG A 109 2.45 4.22 37.88
C ARG A 109 0.98 3.99 37.57
N ARG A 110 0.49 2.75 37.75
CA ARG A 110 -0.91 2.36 37.57
C ARG A 110 -1.78 3.26 38.46
N SER A 111 -2.34 4.33 37.91
CA SER A 111 -3.44 5.04 38.56
C SER A 111 -4.72 4.27 38.28
N THR A 112 -5.09 3.36 39.18
CA THR A 112 -6.41 2.71 39.16
C THR A 112 -7.46 3.73 39.60
N ALA A 113 -7.87 4.60 38.69
CA ALA A 113 -8.99 5.49 38.91
C ALA A 113 -10.29 4.74 38.54
N THR A 114 -10.98 4.23 39.56
CA THR A 114 -12.29 3.59 39.43
C THR A 114 -13.32 4.63 38.97
N LYS A 115 -13.65 4.67 37.67
CA LYS A 115 -14.71 5.56 37.16
C LYS A 115 -16.08 5.01 37.54
N ARG A 116 -16.77 5.66 38.48
CA ARG A 116 -18.18 5.40 38.83
C ARG A 116 -19.07 5.76 37.64
N LYS A 117 -19.90 4.83 37.15
CA LYS A 117 -20.91 5.11 36.12
C LYS A 117 -22.07 5.90 36.74
N THR A 118 -22.36 7.09 36.22
CA THR A 118 -23.63 7.78 36.48
C THR A 118 -24.62 7.44 35.38
N SER A 119 -25.66 6.68 35.71
CA SER A 119 -26.82 6.45 34.84
C SER A 119 -27.72 7.68 34.85
N ALA A 120 -27.66 8.49 33.79
CA ALA A 120 -28.68 9.50 33.53
C ALA A 120 -29.36 9.15 32.19
N SER A 121 -30.49 8.43 32.27
CA SER A 121 -31.44 8.31 31.17
C SER A 121 -32.83 8.68 31.68
N ALA A 122 -33.13 9.98 31.69
CA ALA A 122 -34.51 10.47 31.80
C ALA A 122 -34.89 11.08 30.45
N LYS A 123 -35.28 10.23 29.51
CA LYS A 123 -35.89 10.64 28.24
C LYS A 123 -37.36 10.95 28.55
N LYS A 124 -37.70 12.21 28.83
CA LYS A 124 -39.11 12.65 28.90
C LYS A 124 -39.72 12.54 27.50
N ARG A 125 -40.80 11.77 27.40
CA ARG A 125 -41.61 11.55 26.20
C ARG A 125 -42.32 12.86 25.83
N SER A 126 -42.29 13.18 24.54
CA SER A 126 -43.23 14.10 23.90
C SER A 126 -44.65 13.57 24.06
N LYS A 127 -45.57 14.46 24.43
CA LYS A 127 -46.99 14.38 24.13
C LYS A 127 -47.41 15.75 23.66
#